data_AF-A0A925TVP9-F1
#
_entry.id   AF-A0A925TVP9-F1
#
_cell.length_a   1.000
_cell.length_b   1.000
_cell.length_c   1.000
_cell.angle_alpha   90.00
_cell.angle_beta   90.00
_cell.angle_gamma   90.00
#
_symmetry.space_group_name_H-M   'P 1'
#
loop_
_entity.id
_entity.type
_entity.pdbx_description
1 polymer ?
#
loop_
_entity_poly.entity_id
_entity_poly.type
_entity_poly.pdbx_seq_one_letter_code
_entity_poly.pdbx_strand_id
1 'polypeptide(L)'
;DYAVDFSSATYGDCEAGQKGEAIAEVDEDLAGGRGKLANGGGGSGTGQHGGSGGGNFGAGGRSAFEWTGCGVYDEIWSPGAASLDYSVDRIFLGGGGGGGQQDNGLSVTDGANGGGIVIINATTIEGLGYTIKAAGDAVTVVTDSEGAGGGGGGGAVILRVDDFPSALIVDVHGGDGGDIESTLWAGTCHGPGGGGGGGYVGFSAASLPATVTVNLIGGEQGFIDSPGAFCDDTPHGSENGADGGLVFNLGDLIFPEVDLGPDIEVCEGDEYILDAGDGYASYEWSTGETTQTILVIDEGEYIITVTNAYGCQASDSMNVIIYAAADVSLPDSLDFCDEESFLLDAGSGFVSYEWQDGSSAQTYLVTTGGEYSVTVVNSNGCEATVSTDVTVFPLPVVDLGNDIEACEGVQVVLDAFNEGASYFWNTGETTSSIITAHPGSYSVTVTTADGCEAEDLITILDPCGALIIPNVFSPNNDGLNDDFKPVVQSPIGDIYQFEVWSRWGELLFTSYEITSGWNGKVNNIDAEIDSYVWVVHYSKENSTIEIIEKGFVILVR
;
A
#
# COMPACT_ATOMS: atom_id res chain seq x y z
N ASP A 1 30.95 6.40 13.21
CA ASP A 1 31.49 7.74 13.56
C ASP A 1 32.41 7.77 14.78
N TYR A 2 33.70 7.54 14.54
CA TYR A 2 34.79 8.21 15.29
C TYR A 2 35.79 8.74 14.25
N ALA A 3 35.41 9.81 13.56
CA ALA A 3 36.28 10.46 12.57
C ALA A 3 37.42 11.20 13.30
N VAL A 4 38.61 10.59 13.34
CA VAL A 4 39.83 11.29 13.73
C VAL A 4 40.29 12.15 12.55
N ASP A 5 40.03 13.45 12.62
CA ASP A 5 40.42 14.40 11.59
C ASP A 5 41.95 14.63 11.57
N PHE A 6 42.63 13.97 10.63
CA PHE A 6 44.07 14.14 10.39
C PHE A 6 44.44 15.46 9.70
N SER A 7 43.50 16.37 9.40
CA SER A 7 43.79 17.69 8.79
C SER A 7 44.70 18.59 9.63
N SER A 8 44.89 18.26 10.91
CA SER A 8 45.79 18.96 11.84
C SER A 8 47.13 18.27 12.07
N ALA A 9 47.39 17.10 11.46
CA ALA A 9 48.68 16.42 11.54
C ALA A 9 49.77 17.19 10.76
N THR A 10 50.48 18.09 11.44
CA THR A 10 51.58 18.85 10.85
C THR A 10 52.78 17.97 10.53
N TYR A 11 52.78 17.39 9.33
CA TYR A 11 53.95 17.04 8.54
C TYR A 11 54.97 16.09 9.19
N GLY A 12 54.58 14.82 9.39
CA GLY A 12 55.51 13.73 9.69
C GLY A 12 54.89 12.61 10.53
N ASP A 13 54.90 11.40 9.97
CA ASP A 13 54.52 10.10 10.56
C ASP A 13 53.07 9.91 11.04
N CYS A 14 52.59 8.67 10.90
CA CYS A 14 51.32 8.21 11.48
C CYS A 14 51.63 7.37 12.72
N GLU A 15 51.31 7.88 13.91
CA GLU A 15 51.57 7.20 15.19
C GLU A 15 50.27 6.65 15.81
N ALA A 16 50.28 5.39 16.21
CA ALA A 16 49.20 4.79 16.99
C ALA A 16 49.08 5.43 18.38
N GLY A 17 47.88 5.45 18.97
CA GLY A 17 47.66 6.05 20.30
C GLY A 17 48.44 5.33 21.42
N GLN A 18 49.02 6.13 22.33
CA GLN A 18 49.98 5.76 23.39
C GLN A 18 49.48 4.82 24.52
N LYS A 19 48.52 3.93 24.24
CA LYS A 19 47.83 3.16 25.28
C LYS A 19 47.42 1.72 24.91
N GLY A 20 47.61 1.30 23.67
CA GLY A 20 46.94 0.08 23.18
C GLY A 20 45.41 0.22 23.09
N GLU A 21 44.87 1.44 23.19
CA GLU A 21 43.43 1.75 23.21
C GLU A 21 42.95 2.43 21.90
N ALA A 22 43.77 2.44 20.84
CA ALA A 22 43.47 3.11 19.58
C ALA A 22 43.44 2.13 18.40
N ILE A 23 42.38 2.25 17.60
CA ILE A 23 42.16 1.59 16.30
C ILE A 23 41.72 2.67 15.32
N ALA A 24 42.33 2.67 14.15
CA ALA A 24 41.86 3.36 12.95
C ALA A 24 41.51 2.29 11.92
N GLU A 25 40.43 2.50 11.15
CA GLU A 25 39.87 1.51 10.21
C GLU A 25 39.33 2.22 8.96
N VAL A 26 39.50 1.54 7.82
CA VAL A 26 39.01 1.80 6.45
C VAL A 26 38.94 0.37 5.80
N ASP A 27 38.06 0.03 4.82
CA ASP A 27 38.03 -1.29 4.10
C ASP A 27 38.16 -1.15 2.54
N GLU A 28 38.16 -2.16 1.61
CA GLU A 28 37.72 -3.58 1.55
C GLU A 28 38.72 -4.57 0.82
N ASP A 29 38.58 -5.92 0.92
CA ASP A 29 38.55 -6.86 -0.24
C ASP A 29 39.73 -7.89 -0.63
N LEU A 30 39.88 -9.12 -0.08
CA LEU A 30 40.94 -10.18 -0.11
C LEU A 30 40.50 -11.69 -0.08
N ALA A 31 41.41 -12.65 -0.39
CA ALA A 31 41.49 -13.97 0.33
C ALA A 31 42.78 -14.84 0.19
N GLY A 32 43.45 -15.18 1.33
CA GLY A 32 43.75 -16.60 1.70
C GLY A 32 45.20 -17.19 1.70
N GLY A 33 45.71 -17.64 2.87
CA GLY A 33 46.54 -18.89 2.95
C GLY A 33 47.74 -19.06 3.92
N ARG A 34 47.51 -19.49 5.19
CA ARG A 34 48.40 -20.20 6.17
C ARG A 34 49.77 -19.61 6.60
N GLY A 35 49.92 -19.31 7.91
CA GLY A 35 51.21 -19.17 8.61
C GLY A 35 51.07 -18.88 10.12
N LYS A 36 52.05 -19.21 10.97
CA LYS A 36 52.01 -18.97 12.44
C LYS A 36 52.91 -17.82 12.87
N LEU A 37 52.50 -17.04 13.89
CA LEU A 37 53.21 -16.72 15.16
C LEU A 37 52.56 -15.50 15.83
N ALA A 38 52.34 -15.52 17.15
CA ALA A 38 51.95 -14.35 17.95
C ALA A 38 52.59 -14.44 19.36
N ASN A 39 53.21 -13.35 19.82
CA ASN A 39 54.04 -13.28 21.03
C ASN A 39 53.36 -12.39 22.09
N GLY A 40 52.77 -13.03 23.11
CA GLY A 40 52.29 -12.31 24.29
C GLY A 40 53.46 -12.01 25.24
N GLY A 41 53.55 -10.77 25.72
CA GLY A 41 54.56 -10.37 26.72
C GLY A 41 54.55 -11.31 27.94
N GLY A 42 55.74 -11.72 28.38
CA GLY A 42 55.90 -12.70 29.44
C GLY A 42 55.38 -12.22 30.81
N GLY A 43 54.94 -13.18 31.60
CA GLY A 43 54.81 -13.09 33.05
C GLY A 43 55.17 -14.45 33.64
N SER A 44 56.32 -14.58 34.33
CA SER A 44 56.80 -15.92 34.72
C SER A 44 55.97 -16.55 35.84
N GLY A 45 55.56 -17.79 35.62
CA GLY A 45 55.03 -18.65 36.68
C GLY A 45 56.16 -19.36 37.41
N THR A 46 56.23 -19.14 38.73
CA THR A 46 57.02 -19.93 39.71
C THR A 46 58.55 -19.83 39.66
N GLY A 47 59.12 -19.12 40.64
CA GLY A 47 60.26 -19.59 41.42
C GLY A 47 61.59 -19.87 40.69
N GLN A 48 62.38 -18.79 40.53
CA GLN A 48 63.80 -18.73 40.15
C GLN A 48 64.12 -18.56 38.65
N HIS A 49 64.34 -17.28 38.30
CA HIS A 49 65.11 -16.73 37.18
C HIS A 49 64.58 -16.94 35.75
N GLY A 50 64.49 -15.83 35.00
CA GLY A 50 64.28 -15.80 33.56
C GLY A 50 62.80 -15.74 33.18
N GLY A 51 62.35 -14.58 32.68
CA GLY A 51 60.97 -14.37 32.24
C GLY A 51 60.43 -13.06 32.79
N SER A 52 60.33 -12.07 31.89
CA SER A 52 59.88 -10.70 32.14
C SER A 52 58.57 -10.61 32.93
N GLY A 53 58.40 -9.50 33.66
CA GLY A 53 57.16 -9.12 34.34
C GLY A 53 56.94 -9.75 35.73
N GLY A 54 57.26 -8.99 36.78
CA GLY A 54 56.76 -9.22 38.14
C GLY A 54 57.72 -9.90 39.14
N GLY A 55 58.51 -9.07 39.82
CA GLY A 55 58.85 -9.34 41.22
C GLY A 55 57.57 -9.30 42.09
N ASN A 56 57.59 -9.85 43.31
CA ASN A 56 56.36 -10.03 44.10
C ASN A 56 55.60 -8.69 44.29
N PHE A 57 54.30 -8.72 43.99
CA PHE A 57 53.33 -7.63 44.21
C PHE A 57 53.48 -6.35 43.36
N GLY A 58 54.29 -6.35 42.30
CA GLY A 58 54.24 -5.30 41.26
C GLY A 58 52.94 -5.36 40.44
N ALA A 59 52.46 -4.22 39.95
CA ALA A 59 51.38 -4.18 38.97
C ALA A 59 51.92 -4.60 37.59
N GLY A 60 51.32 -5.61 36.98
CA GLY A 60 51.56 -5.94 35.58
C GLY A 60 50.90 -4.89 34.67
N GLY A 61 51.48 -4.65 33.50
CA GLY A 61 50.82 -3.90 32.43
C GLY A 61 49.50 -4.56 32.01
N ARG A 62 48.62 -3.78 31.40
CA ARG A 62 47.31 -4.29 30.95
C ARG A 62 47.48 -5.30 29.82
N SER A 63 46.65 -6.32 29.82
CA SER A 63 46.65 -7.40 28.84
C SER A 63 46.20 -6.90 27.44
N ALA A 64 46.54 -7.68 26.41
CA ALA A 64 46.04 -7.46 25.06
C ALA A 64 44.51 -7.61 25.01
N PHE A 65 43.83 -6.79 24.20
CA PHE A 65 42.44 -7.03 23.81
C PHE A 65 42.40 -7.91 22.55
N GLU A 66 41.31 -8.64 22.38
CA GLU A 66 40.99 -9.41 21.18
C GLU A 66 39.95 -8.65 20.34
N TRP A 67 40.17 -8.60 19.02
CA TRP A 67 39.22 -8.04 18.05
C TRP A 67 38.88 -9.06 16.98
N THR A 68 37.59 -9.25 16.71
CA THR A 68 37.03 -10.28 15.82
C THR A 68 36.30 -9.70 14.60
N GLY A 69 36.79 -8.58 14.07
CA GLY A 69 36.07 -7.77 13.07
C GLY A 69 35.07 -6.83 13.72
N CYS A 70 33.97 -6.48 13.03
CA CYS A 70 33.04 -5.38 13.36
C CYS A 70 32.37 -5.40 14.76
N GLY A 71 32.66 -6.38 15.61
CA GLY A 71 32.10 -6.52 16.96
C GLY A 71 32.83 -5.72 18.06
N VAL A 72 32.22 -5.69 19.24
CA VAL A 72 32.79 -5.06 20.45
C VAL A 72 33.97 -5.87 20.99
N TYR A 73 35.02 -5.16 21.41
CA TYR A 73 36.25 -5.73 21.99
C TYR A 73 35.99 -6.59 23.23
N ASP A 74 36.64 -7.75 23.32
CA ASP A 74 36.63 -8.57 24.54
C ASP A 74 37.94 -8.40 25.32
N GLU A 75 37.83 -8.09 26.61
CA GLU A 75 38.99 -7.94 27.52
C GLU A 75 39.45 -9.32 28.00
N ILE A 76 40.49 -9.87 27.36
CA ILE A 76 41.07 -11.15 27.79
C ILE A 76 42.07 -10.94 28.93
N TRP A 77 41.55 -11.00 30.16
CA TRP A 77 42.33 -11.05 31.40
C TRP A 77 43.08 -12.40 31.56
N SER A 78 44.16 -12.58 30.78
CA SER A 78 44.99 -13.79 30.79
C SER A 78 46.31 -13.60 31.57
N PRO A 79 46.60 -14.42 32.59
CA PRO A 79 47.91 -14.45 33.22
C PRO A 79 48.93 -15.19 32.34
N GLY A 80 49.57 -14.48 31.42
CA GLY A 80 50.88 -14.79 30.81
C GLY A 80 51.09 -16.12 30.05
N ALA A 81 50.10 -17.02 30.01
CA ALA A 81 50.32 -18.41 29.56
C ALA A 81 49.09 -19.10 28.93
N ALA A 82 48.02 -18.38 28.62
CA ALA A 82 46.90 -18.97 27.88
C ALA A 82 47.29 -19.24 26.43
N SER A 83 47.12 -20.49 25.97
CA SER A 83 47.05 -20.77 24.54
C SER A 83 45.79 -20.13 23.99
N LEU A 84 45.94 -19.04 23.25
CA LEU A 84 44.84 -18.38 22.56
C LEU A 84 44.22 -19.34 21.53
N ASP A 85 42.88 -19.36 21.48
CA ASP A 85 42.12 -20.05 20.44
C ASP A 85 42.00 -19.10 19.23
N TYR A 86 42.25 -19.61 18.03
CA TYR A 86 42.23 -18.85 16.76
C TYR A 86 41.29 -19.53 15.76
N SER A 87 40.22 -20.17 16.23
CA SER A 87 39.18 -20.80 15.40
C SER A 87 38.18 -19.82 14.77
N VAL A 88 38.28 -18.54 15.12
CA VAL A 88 37.66 -17.39 14.44
C VAL A 88 38.74 -16.33 14.19
N ASP A 89 38.54 -15.43 13.23
CA ASP A 89 39.50 -14.38 12.90
C ASP A 89 39.70 -13.44 14.10
N ARG A 90 40.94 -13.29 14.54
CA ARG A 90 41.32 -12.61 15.79
C ARG A 90 42.61 -11.82 15.61
N ILE A 91 42.56 -10.54 15.95
CA ILE A 91 43.71 -9.64 16.01
C ILE A 91 43.99 -9.30 17.48
N PHE A 92 45.27 -9.24 17.85
CA PHE A 92 45.74 -9.05 19.22
C PHE A 92 46.62 -7.79 19.33
N LEU A 93 46.39 -7.01 20.38
CA LEU A 93 47.19 -5.83 20.73
C LEU A 93 48.53 -6.18 21.38
N GLY A 94 49.48 -5.25 21.31
CA GLY A 94 50.71 -5.32 22.09
C GLY A 94 50.39 -5.24 23.59
N GLY A 95 50.80 -6.24 24.36
CA GLY A 95 50.61 -6.24 25.82
C GLY A 95 51.49 -5.20 26.52
N GLY A 96 50.99 -4.62 27.62
CA GLY A 96 51.79 -3.71 28.46
C GLY A 96 52.91 -4.44 29.21
N GLY A 97 54.02 -3.74 29.46
CA GLY A 97 55.15 -4.26 30.23
C GLY A 97 54.81 -4.43 31.73
N GLY A 98 55.46 -5.36 32.41
CA GLY A 98 55.27 -5.57 33.86
C GLY A 98 56.18 -4.68 34.73
N GLY A 99 55.68 -4.19 35.86
CA GLY A 99 56.44 -3.39 36.82
C GLY A 99 57.39 -4.20 37.74
N GLY A 100 58.33 -3.48 38.37
CA GLY A 100 59.24 -3.99 39.40
C GLY A 100 58.64 -3.99 40.82
N GLN A 101 59.21 -4.78 41.74
CA GLN A 101 58.87 -4.73 43.17
C GLN A 101 59.72 -3.64 43.86
N GLN A 102 59.11 -2.85 44.75
CA GLN A 102 59.84 -2.10 45.78
C GLN A 102 59.47 -2.66 47.17
N ASP A 103 60.47 -2.82 48.04
CA ASP A 103 60.28 -3.29 49.43
C ASP A 103 60.07 -2.11 50.41
N ASN A 104 60.36 -0.89 49.95
CA ASN A 104 60.47 0.31 50.80
C ASN A 104 59.26 1.27 50.79
N GLY A 105 58.18 0.93 50.08
CA GLY A 105 56.91 1.69 50.13
C GLY A 105 56.95 3.08 49.50
N LEU A 106 57.89 3.31 48.57
CA LEU A 106 57.83 4.42 47.62
C LEU A 106 57.04 3.99 46.36
N SER A 107 56.96 4.85 45.35
CA SER A 107 56.16 4.60 44.14
C SER A 107 56.81 3.54 43.26
N VAL A 108 56.09 2.43 43.03
CA VAL A 108 56.46 1.40 42.05
C VAL A 108 56.73 2.03 40.67
N THR A 109 57.70 1.48 39.96
CA THR A 109 57.87 1.77 38.54
C THR A 109 56.99 0.82 37.73
N ASP A 110 55.89 1.37 37.22
CA ASP A 110 55.02 0.68 36.27
C ASP A 110 55.79 0.33 34.98
N GLY A 111 55.43 -0.78 34.33
CA GLY A 111 55.94 -1.09 33.00
C GLY A 111 55.30 -0.20 31.93
N ALA A 112 55.92 -0.13 30.76
CA ALA A 112 55.50 0.78 29.70
C ALA A 112 54.32 0.25 28.85
N ASN A 113 53.66 1.15 28.12
CA ASN A 113 52.48 0.84 27.31
C ASN A 113 52.85 0.03 26.07
N GLY A 114 52.01 -0.95 25.72
CA GLY A 114 52.13 -1.63 24.43
C GLY A 114 51.67 -0.74 23.26
N GLY A 115 52.16 -1.05 22.06
CA GLY A 115 51.77 -0.37 20.82
C GLY A 115 50.31 -0.66 20.44
N GLY A 116 49.64 0.35 19.89
CA GLY A 116 48.25 0.23 19.40
C GLY A 116 48.10 -0.57 18.11
N ILE A 117 46.88 -0.58 17.57
CA ILE A 117 46.58 -1.12 16.24
C ILE A 117 46.44 0.04 15.24
N VAL A 118 47.02 -0.15 14.05
CA VAL A 118 46.73 0.66 12.87
C VAL A 118 46.15 -0.28 11.82
N ILE A 119 44.90 -0.07 11.39
CA ILE A 119 44.34 -0.74 10.20
C ILE A 119 44.21 0.32 9.11
N ILE A 120 44.77 0.04 7.95
CA ILE A 120 44.54 0.82 6.75
C ILE A 120 44.09 -0.16 5.69
N ASN A 121 42.89 0.07 5.16
CA ASN A 121 42.53 -0.44 3.86
C ASN A 121 42.38 0.72 2.88
N ALA A 122 42.90 0.53 1.67
CA ALA A 122 42.82 1.49 0.59
C ALA A 122 43.29 0.83 -0.70
N THR A 123 42.68 1.14 -1.83
CA THR A 123 43.18 0.69 -3.14
C THR A 123 44.64 1.11 -3.40
N THR A 124 45.14 2.18 -2.77
CA THR A 124 46.50 2.70 -3.01
C THR A 124 47.04 3.48 -1.82
N ILE A 125 48.31 3.25 -1.42
CA ILE A 125 49.05 4.12 -0.49
C ILE A 125 50.24 4.80 -1.21
N GLU A 126 50.15 6.11 -1.39
CA GLU A 126 51.30 6.95 -1.75
C GLU A 126 52.18 7.22 -0.52
N GLY A 127 53.02 6.24 -0.15
CA GLY A 127 53.83 6.32 1.06
C GLY A 127 54.86 7.46 1.08
N LEU A 128 55.38 7.90 -0.08
CA LEU A 128 56.31 9.03 -0.26
C LEU A 128 57.56 9.08 0.66
N GLY A 129 57.90 7.98 1.33
CA GLY A 129 58.97 7.86 2.32
C GLY A 129 58.55 8.10 3.78
N TYR A 130 57.25 8.22 4.06
CA TYR A 130 56.70 8.36 5.42
C TYR A 130 56.69 7.04 6.19
N THR A 131 56.59 7.14 7.53
CA THR A 131 56.58 6.01 8.46
C THR A 131 55.21 5.83 9.12
N ILE A 132 54.72 4.59 9.14
CA ILE A 132 53.60 4.16 10.00
C ILE A 132 54.20 3.49 11.23
N LYS A 133 53.87 4.00 12.43
CA LYS A 133 54.44 3.53 13.70
C LYS A 133 53.37 2.92 14.61
N ALA A 134 53.64 1.71 15.08
CA ALA A 134 52.90 1.05 16.15
C ALA A 134 53.88 0.42 17.17
N ALA A 135 54.84 1.21 17.65
CA ALA A 135 55.80 0.77 18.65
C ALA A 135 55.21 0.79 20.08
N GLY A 136 55.73 -0.08 20.95
CA GLY A 136 55.54 0.01 22.39
C GLY A 136 56.50 1.02 23.03
N ASP A 137 56.08 1.61 24.14
CA ASP A 137 56.88 2.59 24.88
C ASP A 137 58.08 1.92 25.59
N ALA A 138 59.22 2.60 25.63
CA ALA A 138 60.41 2.18 26.37
C ALA A 138 60.42 2.75 27.81
N VAL A 139 60.91 1.97 28.79
CA VAL A 139 61.07 2.43 30.19
C VAL A 139 62.43 3.11 30.35
N THR A 140 62.57 4.35 29.84
CA THR A 140 63.92 4.88 29.53
C THR A 140 64.94 5.03 30.68
N VAL A 141 64.55 5.26 31.95
CA VAL A 141 65.46 5.17 33.13
C VAL A 141 64.64 4.93 34.41
N VAL A 142 65.09 4.02 35.28
CA VAL A 142 64.62 3.93 36.68
C VAL A 142 65.77 4.21 37.66
N THR A 143 65.75 5.37 38.30
CA THR A 143 66.75 5.77 39.31
C THR A 143 66.40 5.22 40.70
N ASP A 144 66.07 3.92 40.78
CA ASP A 144 65.86 3.22 42.05
C ASP A 144 66.73 1.95 42.13
N SER A 145 66.95 1.46 43.36
CA SER A 145 67.80 0.29 43.64
C SER A 145 67.03 -1.02 43.75
N GLU A 146 65.75 -1.06 43.36
CA GLU A 146 64.79 -2.09 43.76
C GLU A 146 64.06 -2.76 42.58
N GLY A 147 63.96 -2.12 41.42
CA GLY A 147 63.63 -2.81 40.17
C GLY A 147 63.07 -1.92 39.05
N ALA A 148 63.55 -2.13 37.83
CA ALA A 148 63.07 -1.40 36.67
C ALA A 148 61.83 -2.06 36.02
N GLY A 149 60.98 -1.24 35.41
CA GLY A 149 59.83 -1.69 34.62
C GLY A 149 60.26 -2.32 33.29
N GLY A 150 59.49 -3.29 32.82
CA GLY A 150 59.64 -3.86 31.48
C GLY A 150 59.08 -2.95 30.40
N GLY A 151 59.68 -2.99 29.21
CA GLY A 151 59.20 -2.27 28.03
C GLY A 151 57.87 -2.82 27.50
N GLY A 152 57.10 -1.98 26.80
CA GLY A 152 55.82 -2.38 26.23
C GLY A 152 55.99 -3.24 24.97
N GLY A 153 55.08 -4.19 24.74
CA GLY A 153 55.09 -4.98 23.51
C GLY A 153 54.76 -4.10 22.28
N GLY A 154 55.33 -4.43 21.12
CA GLY A 154 54.98 -3.78 19.85
C GLY A 154 53.52 -4.04 19.47
N GLY A 155 52.92 -3.08 18.79
CA GLY A 155 51.54 -3.11 18.35
C GLY A 155 51.33 -3.92 17.06
N ALA A 156 50.26 -3.61 16.34
CA ALA A 156 50.03 -4.21 15.02
C ALA A 156 49.71 -3.16 13.96
N VAL A 157 50.25 -3.36 12.75
CA VAL A 157 49.88 -2.59 11.56
C VAL A 157 49.32 -3.55 10.53
N ILE A 158 48.11 -3.30 10.05
CA ILE A 158 47.41 -4.07 9.02
C ILE A 158 47.25 -3.17 7.81
N LEU A 159 47.89 -3.57 6.70
CA LEU A 159 47.84 -2.87 5.41
C LEU A 159 47.12 -3.74 4.39
N ARG A 160 45.82 -3.51 4.23
CA ARG A 160 45.02 -4.05 3.14
C ARG A 160 45.11 -3.08 1.96
N VAL A 161 46.08 -3.28 1.06
CA VAL A 161 46.37 -2.30 0.01
C VAL A 161 46.82 -2.99 -1.27
N ASP A 162 46.23 -2.63 -2.40
CA ASP A 162 46.56 -3.21 -3.70
C ASP A 162 47.86 -2.66 -4.28
N ASP A 163 48.05 -1.33 -4.24
CA ASP A 163 49.21 -0.67 -4.82
C ASP A 163 49.96 0.26 -3.84
N PHE A 164 51.28 0.22 -3.94
CA PHE A 164 52.23 1.04 -3.19
C PHE A 164 53.15 1.76 -4.19
N PRO A 165 52.65 2.76 -4.93
CA PRO A 165 53.38 3.40 -6.04
C PRO A 165 54.63 4.19 -5.61
N SER A 166 54.80 4.45 -4.31
CA SER A 166 55.98 5.10 -3.74
C SER A 166 56.40 4.44 -2.42
N ALA A 167 57.62 4.77 -1.95
CA ALA A 167 58.21 4.10 -0.80
C ALA A 167 57.40 4.31 0.48
N LEU A 168 57.24 3.28 1.31
CA LEU A 168 56.58 3.34 2.62
C LEU A 168 57.43 2.63 3.66
N ILE A 169 57.49 3.15 4.88
CA ILE A 169 58.13 2.48 6.01
C ILE A 169 57.07 2.09 7.03
N VAL A 170 57.12 0.87 7.53
CA VAL A 170 56.27 0.39 8.62
C VAL A 170 57.15 -0.06 9.78
N ASP A 171 56.93 0.51 10.96
CA ASP A 171 57.89 0.53 12.06
C ASP A 171 57.17 0.06 13.33
N VAL A 172 57.41 -1.20 13.71
CA VAL A 172 56.66 -1.88 14.77
C VAL A 172 57.64 -2.53 15.73
N HIS A 173 57.92 -1.81 16.81
CA HIS A 173 58.95 -2.15 17.77
C HIS A 173 58.39 -2.49 19.14
N GLY A 174 59.01 -3.46 19.82
CA GLY A 174 58.90 -3.53 21.27
C GLY A 174 59.68 -2.38 21.91
N GLY A 175 59.19 -1.85 23.02
CA GLY A 175 59.91 -0.84 23.79
C GLY A 175 61.02 -1.46 24.62
N ASP A 176 62.11 -0.72 24.82
CA ASP A 176 63.25 -1.17 25.62
C ASP A 176 62.89 -1.31 27.11
N GLY A 177 63.48 -2.33 27.74
CA GLY A 177 63.38 -2.56 29.18
C GLY A 177 64.19 -1.53 29.98
N GLY A 178 63.74 -1.21 31.19
CA GLY A 178 64.39 -0.14 31.96
C GLY A 178 65.74 -0.51 32.57
N ASP A 179 66.68 0.43 32.46
CA ASP A 179 67.95 0.40 33.17
C ASP A 179 67.77 0.64 34.68
N ILE A 180 68.65 0.02 35.49
CA ILE A 180 68.75 0.21 36.94
C ILE A 180 70.05 0.94 37.29
N GLU A 181 69.95 2.08 37.98
CA GLU A 181 71.11 2.78 38.55
C GLU A 181 71.34 2.35 40.02
N SER A 182 72.14 1.30 40.24
CA SER A 182 72.36 0.73 41.58
C SER A 182 73.38 1.53 42.39
N THR A 183 72.93 2.68 42.92
CA THR A 183 73.76 3.62 43.72
C THR A 183 73.76 3.37 45.24
N LEU A 184 72.86 2.51 45.75
CA LEU A 184 72.66 2.27 47.19
C LEU A 184 72.93 0.82 47.58
N TRP A 185 73.63 0.64 48.72
CA TRP A 185 74.07 -0.67 49.24
C TRP A 185 72.91 -1.53 49.80
N ALA A 186 72.05 -2.06 48.92
CA ALA A 186 71.14 -3.15 49.25
C ALA A 186 71.83 -4.51 48.95
N GLY A 187 71.70 -5.47 49.87
CA GLY A 187 72.34 -6.80 49.75
C GLY A 187 71.65 -7.76 48.78
N THR A 188 70.81 -7.25 47.88
CA THR A 188 69.96 -7.98 46.94
C THR A 188 70.00 -7.25 45.61
N CYS A 189 70.61 -7.85 44.58
CA CYS A 189 70.52 -7.31 43.22
C CYS A 189 69.13 -7.64 42.65
N HIS A 190 68.38 -6.63 42.26
CA HIS A 190 67.14 -6.77 41.49
C HIS A 190 67.47 -6.68 40.00
N GLY A 191 66.73 -7.40 39.16
CA GLY A 191 67.02 -7.47 37.72
C GLY A 191 66.48 -6.27 36.95
N PRO A 192 67.17 -5.84 35.87
CA PRO A 192 66.69 -4.76 35.01
C PRO A 192 65.45 -5.19 34.23
N GLY A 193 64.75 -4.22 33.63
CA GLY A 193 63.56 -4.47 32.85
C GLY A 193 63.86 -5.36 31.63
N GLY A 194 62.95 -6.27 31.31
CA GLY A 194 62.98 -7.01 30.04
C GLY A 194 62.51 -6.15 28.88
N GLY A 195 63.05 -6.41 27.70
CA GLY A 195 62.58 -5.77 26.46
C GLY A 195 61.18 -6.26 26.08
N GLY A 196 60.34 -5.37 25.54
CA GLY A 196 59.04 -5.73 25.01
C GLY A 196 59.18 -6.56 23.73
N GLY A 197 58.34 -7.58 23.53
CA GLY A 197 58.33 -8.33 22.27
C GLY A 197 57.98 -7.42 21.08
N GLY A 198 58.57 -7.67 19.91
CA GLY A 198 58.18 -7.02 18.67
C GLY A 198 56.73 -7.35 18.27
N GLY A 199 56.09 -6.44 17.55
CA GLY A 199 54.68 -6.55 17.18
C GLY A 199 54.44 -7.30 15.86
N TYR A 200 53.39 -6.93 15.14
CA TYR A 200 53.00 -7.57 13.87
C TYR A 200 52.77 -6.57 12.75
N VAL A 201 53.22 -6.90 11.54
CA VAL A 201 52.75 -6.22 10.32
C VAL A 201 52.10 -7.23 9.39
N GLY A 202 50.86 -6.97 9.02
CA GLY A 202 50.10 -7.77 8.08
C GLY A 202 49.85 -7.03 6.76
N PHE A 203 49.89 -7.76 5.66
CA PHE A 203 49.64 -7.24 4.31
C PHE A 203 48.54 -8.04 3.60
N SER A 204 47.76 -7.37 2.76
CA SER A 204 46.91 -8.06 1.79
C SER A 204 47.71 -8.76 0.70
N ALA A 205 48.77 -8.10 0.21
CA ALA A 205 49.68 -8.66 -0.77
C ALA A 205 50.20 -10.05 -0.34
N ALA A 206 50.36 -10.95 -1.32
CA ALA A 206 50.88 -12.31 -1.09
C ALA A 206 52.37 -12.36 -0.66
N SER A 207 53.06 -11.22 -0.73
CA SER A 207 54.44 -11.00 -0.31
C SER A 207 54.68 -9.51 -0.08
N LEU A 208 55.71 -9.14 0.69
CA LEU A 208 56.07 -7.75 0.96
C LEU A 208 56.25 -6.96 -0.36
N PRO A 209 55.49 -5.85 -0.57
CA PRO A 209 55.64 -5.03 -1.77
C PRO A 209 57.03 -4.40 -1.86
N ALA A 210 57.61 -4.32 -3.06
CA ALA A 210 59.02 -3.91 -3.25
C ALA A 210 59.33 -2.45 -2.84
N THR A 211 58.31 -1.61 -2.70
CA THR A 211 58.37 -0.22 -2.22
C THR A 211 58.19 -0.11 -0.70
N VAL A 212 57.71 -1.15 -0.02
CA VAL A 212 57.48 -1.13 1.42
C VAL A 212 58.67 -1.72 2.17
N THR A 213 59.17 -0.99 3.16
CA THR A 213 60.18 -1.46 4.12
C THR A 213 59.50 -1.69 5.46
N VAL A 214 59.81 -2.80 6.15
CA VAL A 214 59.23 -3.13 7.45
C VAL A 214 60.33 -3.39 8.47
N ASN A 215 60.24 -2.73 9.62
CA ASN A 215 61.07 -2.96 10.79
C ASN A 215 60.20 -3.60 11.88
N LEU A 216 60.62 -4.78 12.36
CA LEU A 216 59.89 -5.62 13.31
C LEU A 216 60.84 -6.12 14.40
N ILE A 217 61.44 -5.20 15.15
CA ILE A 217 62.51 -5.52 16.12
C ILE A 217 61.93 -5.52 17.54
N GLY A 218 62.29 -6.51 18.35
CA GLY A 218 61.98 -6.50 19.79
C GLY A 218 62.75 -5.39 20.53
N GLY A 219 62.25 -4.98 21.69
CA GLY A 219 62.98 -4.05 22.55
C GLY A 219 64.23 -4.70 23.14
N GLU A 220 65.29 -3.92 23.34
CA GLU A 220 66.47 -4.39 24.06
C GLU A 220 66.16 -4.58 25.56
N GLN A 221 66.88 -5.48 26.20
CA GLN A 221 66.85 -5.59 27.66
C GLN A 221 67.50 -4.36 28.31
N GLY A 222 66.99 -3.95 29.47
CA GLY A 222 67.67 -2.98 30.32
C GLY A 222 68.96 -3.57 30.90
N PHE A 223 69.87 -2.68 31.29
CA PHE A 223 71.15 -2.99 31.91
C PHE A 223 71.21 -2.52 33.37
N ILE A 224 72.21 -3.00 34.10
CA ILE A 224 72.51 -2.53 35.45
C ILE A 224 73.71 -1.59 35.33
N ASP A 225 73.52 -0.29 35.56
CA ASP A 225 74.63 0.63 35.77
C ASP A 225 74.96 0.65 37.27
N SER A 226 76.07 0.00 37.65
CA SER A 226 76.58 0.03 39.01
C SER A 226 78.09 0.27 39.05
N PRO A 227 78.57 1.24 39.83
CA PRO A 227 80.00 1.45 40.05
C PRO A 227 80.63 0.45 41.05
N GLY A 228 79.88 -0.57 41.50
CA GLY A 228 80.33 -1.56 42.49
C GLY A 228 80.10 -3.00 42.03
N ALA A 229 81.17 -3.80 42.03
CA ALA A 229 81.26 -5.15 41.47
C ALA A 229 80.47 -6.26 42.20
N PHE A 230 79.25 -5.98 42.67
CA PHE A 230 78.39 -6.93 43.39
C PHE A 230 77.30 -7.55 42.50
N CYS A 231 76.99 -6.96 41.34
CA CYS A 231 75.97 -7.45 40.39
C CYS A 231 76.53 -7.72 38.97
N ASP A 232 77.85 -7.73 38.77
CA ASP A 232 78.51 -7.77 37.44
C ASP A 232 78.35 -9.10 36.66
N ASP A 233 78.03 -10.21 37.33
CA ASP A 233 78.31 -11.56 36.78
C ASP A 233 77.13 -12.30 36.12
N THR A 234 75.91 -11.75 36.08
CA THR A 234 74.82 -12.23 35.18
C THR A 234 73.72 -11.16 35.01
N PRO A 235 73.15 -10.96 33.80
CA PRO A 235 71.85 -10.30 33.69
C PRO A 235 70.82 -11.16 34.46
N HIS A 236 70.10 -10.57 35.41
CA HIS A 236 69.31 -11.32 36.39
C HIS A 236 67.97 -11.86 35.84
N GLY A 237 68.01 -12.54 34.70
CA GLY A 237 66.83 -13.08 34.01
C GLY A 237 66.06 -12.06 33.16
N SER A 238 66.67 -10.91 32.89
CA SER A 238 66.24 -10.02 31.81
C SER A 238 66.77 -10.55 30.46
N GLU A 239 65.94 -10.41 29.43
CA GLU A 239 66.20 -10.85 28.06
C GLU A 239 65.63 -9.79 27.09
N ASN A 240 66.21 -9.69 25.89
CA ASN A 240 65.64 -8.88 24.82
C ASN A 240 64.27 -9.42 24.42
N GLY A 241 63.38 -8.53 23.98
CA GLY A 241 62.17 -8.93 23.29
C GLY A 241 62.51 -9.71 22.01
N ALA A 242 61.74 -10.76 21.72
CA ALA A 242 61.83 -11.43 20.44
C ALA A 242 61.27 -10.53 19.33
N ASP A 243 61.89 -10.56 18.14
CA ASP A 243 61.45 -9.84 16.96
C ASP A 243 60.01 -10.16 16.54
N GLY A 244 59.38 -9.19 15.86
CA GLY A 244 57.99 -9.25 15.43
C GLY A 244 57.74 -10.13 14.20
N GLY A 245 56.47 -10.30 13.84
CA GLY A 245 56.05 -11.18 12.73
C GLY A 245 55.44 -10.46 11.53
N LEU A 246 55.64 -11.04 10.35
CA LEU A 246 54.95 -10.67 9.10
C LEU A 246 53.82 -11.63 8.78
N VAL A 247 52.67 -11.09 8.37
CA VAL A 247 51.50 -11.84 7.87
C VAL A 247 51.17 -11.38 6.45
N PHE A 248 50.75 -12.30 5.59
CA PHE A 248 50.43 -12.04 4.18
C PHE A 248 49.10 -12.72 3.80
N ASN A 249 48.41 -12.20 2.78
CA ASN A 249 47.08 -12.67 2.35
C ASN A 249 46.02 -12.51 3.47
N LEU A 250 46.08 -11.39 4.21
CA LEU A 250 45.20 -11.07 5.35
C LEU A 250 43.72 -10.91 4.95
N GLY A 251 42.92 -11.97 5.07
CA GLY A 251 41.49 -11.96 4.66
C GLY A 251 40.60 -10.85 5.25
N ASP A 252 39.37 -10.80 4.75
CA ASP A 252 38.49 -9.62 4.78
C ASP A 252 37.61 -9.36 5.97
N LEU A 253 37.12 -8.12 5.98
CA LEU A 253 35.86 -7.74 6.59
C LEU A 253 34.83 -7.48 5.48
N ILE A 254 34.26 -8.56 4.95
CA ILE A 254 33.17 -8.47 3.97
C ILE A 254 31.94 -7.89 4.68
N PHE A 255 31.69 -6.58 4.53
CA PHE A 255 30.44 -5.98 4.98
C PHE A 255 29.28 -6.54 4.16
N PRO A 256 28.10 -6.76 4.77
CA PRO A 256 26.91 -7.08 4.01
C PRO A 256 26.51 -5.90 3.09
N GLU A 257 26.01 -6.19 1.88
CA GLU A 257 25.46 -5.18 0.96
C GLU A 257 23.95 -5.44 0.81
N VAL A 258 23.14 -4.61 1.47
CA VAL A 258 21.67 -4.63 1.34
C VAL A 258 21.22 -3.47 0.46
N ASP A 259 20.38 -3.76 -0.52
CA ASP A 259 19.75 -2.81 -1.46
C ASP A 259 18.31 -3.27 -1.65
N LEU A 260 17.35 -2.50 -1.14
CA LEU A 260 15.93 -2.72 -1.34
C LEU A 260 15.47 -2.24 -2.72
N GLY A 261 16.28 -1.42 -3.40
CA GLY A 261 15.94 -0.74 -4.64
C GLY A 261 15.32 0.66 -4.42
N PRO A 262 14.83 1.30 -5.49
CA PRO A 262 14.28 2.65 -5.42
C PRO A 262 12.94 2.70 -4.67
N ASP A 263 12.60 3.88 -4.14
CA ASP A 263 11.27 4.21 -3.60
C ASP A 263 10.13 3.75 -4.52
N ILE A 264 9.03 3.30 -3.91
CA ILE A 264 7.89 2.70 -4.62
C ILE A 264 6.58 3.45 -4.34
N GLU A 265 5.71 3.41 -5.34
CA GLU A 265 4.33 3.91 -5.30
C GLU A 265 3.40 2.71 -5.54
N VAL A 266 2.49 2.43 -4.62
CA VAL A 266 1.54 1.30 -4.67
C VAL A 266 0.12 1.76 -4.35
N CYS A 267 -0.89 0.95 -4.66
CA CYS A 267 -2.28 1.30 -4.42
C CYS A 267 -2.82 0.67 -3.12
N GLU A 268 -3.76 1.37 -2.47
CA GLU A 268 -4.41 0.91 -1.25
C GLU A 268 -5.13 -0.43 -1.49
N GLY A 269 -4.68 -1.48 -0.78
CA GLY A 269 -5.20 -2.84 -0.91
C GLY A 269 -4.31 -3.79 -1.73
N ASP A 270 -3.28 -3.29 -2.43
CA ASP A 270 -2.26 -4.14 -3.04
C ASP A 270 -1.32 -4.73 -1.97
N GLU A 271 -1.02 -6.03 -2.06
CA GLU A 271 -0.01 -6.67 -1.23
C GLU A 271 1.39 -6.44 -1.81
N TYR A 272 2.24 -5.68 -1.11
CA TYR A 272 3.65 -5.50 -1.48
C TYR A 272 4.58 -6.17 -0.46
N ILE A 273 5.57 -6.93 -0.95
CA ILE A 273 6.55 -7.63 -0.11
C ILE A 273 7.93 -7.00 -0.33
N LEU A 274 8.52 -6.46 0.73
CA LEU A 274 9.93 -6.10 0.75
C LEU A 274 10.77 -7.36 1.02
N ASP A 275 11.90 -7.49 0.33
CA ASP A 275 12.87 -8.58 0.48
C ASP A 275 14.27 -7.98 0.61
N ALA A 276 14.93 -8.23 1.73
CA ALA A 276 16.28 -7.74 2.01
C ALA A 276 17.40 -8.63 1.40
N GLY A 277 17.05 -9.71 0.72
CA GLY A 277 18.00 -10.70 0.18
C GLY A 277 18.39 -11.79 1.19
N ASP A 278 18.83 -12.94 0.68
CA ASP A 278 19.25 -14.08 1.51
C ASP A 278 20.76 -14.03 1.88
N GLY A 279 21.17 -14.88 2.81
CA GLY A 279 22.58 -15.05 3.19
C GLY A 279 23.03 -14.34 4.48
N TYR A 280 22.17 -13.51 5.10
CA TYR A 280 22.48 -12.85 6.36
C TYR A 280 22.23 -13.75 7.59
N ALA A 281 22.93 -13.45 8.69
CA ALA A 281 22.78 -14.16 9.96
C ALA A 281 21.60 -13.62 10.80
N SER A 282 21.27 -12.34 10.67
CA SER A 282 20.05 -11.75 11.22
C SER A 282 19.56 -10.55 10.41
N TYR A 283 18.27 -10.25 10.58
CA TYR A 283 17.52 -9.15 9.97
C TYR A 283 16.84 -8.37 11.09
N GLU A 284 16.75 -7.04 10.98
CA GLU A 284 16.04 -6.16 11.90
C GLU A 284 15.40 -5.00 11.13
N TRP A 285 14.08 -5.00 10.99
CA TRP A 285 13.32 -3.95 10.31
C TRP A 285 12.92 -2.83 11.28
N SER A 286 12.72 -1.61 10.77
CA SER A 286 12.22 -0.45 11.55
C SER A 286 10.87 -0.69 12.23
N THR A 287 10.09 -1.64 11.74
CA THR A 287 8.82 -2.11 12.30
C THR A 287 8.98 -3.11 13.46
N GLY A 288 10.15 -3.73 13.62
CA GLY A 288 10.49 -4.71 14.67
C GLY A 288 10.51 -6.18 14.20
N GLU A 289 10.17 -6.45 12.95
CA GLU A 289 10.29 -7.77 12.32
C GLU A 289 11.75 -8.20 12.15
N THR A 290 11.98 -9.52 12.10
CA THR A 290 13.30 -10.16 12.03
C THR A 290 13.41 -11.22 10.93
N THR A 291 12.50 -11.15 9.95
CA THR A 291 12.46 -12.03 8.77
C THR A 291 13.15 -11.37 7.57
N GLN A 292 13.64 -12.19 6.63
CA GLN A 292 14.19 -11.71 5.36
C GLN A 292 13.22 -10.80 4.59
N THR A 293 11.93 -11.18 4.59
CA THR A 293 10.86 -10.47 3.91
C THR A 293 9.84 -9.94 4.91
N ILE A 294 9.20 -8.80 4.59
CA ILE A 294 8.03 -8.27 5.30
C ILE A 294 6.94 -7.87 4.31
N LEU A 295 5.68 -7.93 4.77
CA LEU A 295 4.52 -7.41 4.03
C LEU A 295 4.33 -5.95 4.42
N VAL A 296 4.28 -5.06 3.44
CA VAL A 296 3.98 -3.64 3.63
C VAL A 296 2.48 -3.40 3.48
N ILE A 297 1.89 -2.69 4.46
CA ILE A 297 0.46 -2.37 4.51
C ILE A 297 0.18 -0.89 4.83
N ASP A 298 1.19 -0.14 5.28
CA ASP A 298 1.10 1.26 5.68
C ASP A 298 2.13 2.09 4.89
N GLU A 299 1.85 3.38 4.67
CA GLU A 299 2.82 4.30 4.04
C GLU A 299 3.95 4.69 5.01
N GLY A 300 5.17 4.88 4.50
CA GLY A 300 6.30 5.37 5.29
C GLY A 300 7.68 4.88 4.85
N GLU A 301 8.68 5.24 5.64
CA GLU A 301 10.08 4.82 5.46
C GLU A 301 10.32 3.48 6.17
N TYR A 302 10.62 2.45 5.37
CA TYR A 302 11.04 1.14 5.84
C TYR A 302 12.56 1.07 5.83
N ILE A 303 13.17 0.82 6.99
CA ILE A 303 14.63 0.69 7.14
C ILE A 303 14.90 -0.75 7.54
N ILE A 304 15.84 -1.40 6.84
CA ILE A 304 16.37 -2.72 7.22
C ILE A 304 17.78 -2.56 7.77
N THR A 305 18.12 -3.28 8.82
CA THR A 305 19.51 -3.58 9.21
C THR A 305 19.74 -5.08 9.09
N VAL A 306 20.72 -5.48 8.27
CA VAL A 306 21.16 -6.88 8.15
C VAL A 306 22.48 -7.07 8.88
N THR A 307 22.70 -8.24 9.46
CA THR A 307 23.98 -8.61 10.10
C THR A 307 24.51 -9.90 9.49
N ASN A 308 25.78 -9.92 9.09
CA ASN A 308 26.43 -11.12 8.55
C ASN A 308 26.88 -12.10 9.67
N ALA A 309 27.42 -13.26 9.29
CA ALA A 309 27.87 -14.28 10.24
C ALA A 309 29.07 -13.84 11.14
N TYR A 310 29.72 -12.72 10.83
CA TYR A 310 30.87 -12.15 11.53
C TYR A 310 30.49 -10.93 12.39
N GLY A 311 29.20 -10.55 12.43
CA GLY A 311 28.71 -9.43 13.22
C GLY A 311 28.79 -8.05 12.55
N CYS A 312 29.23 -7.97 11.28
CA CYS A 312 29.20 -6.72 10.53
C CYS A 312 27.77 -6.39 10.07
N GLN A 313 27.39 -5.12 10.17
CA GLN A 313 26.06 -4.63 9.85
C GLN A 313 26.07 -3.69 8.65
N ALA A 314 24.98 -3.71 7.89
CA ALA A 314 24.65 -2.69 6.91
C ALA A 314 23.15 -2.42 6.95
N SER A 315 22.76 -1.24 6.47
CA SER A 315 21.38 -0.79 6.46
C SER A 315 21.04 -0.07 5.18
N ASP A 316 19.81 -0.24 4.73
CA ASP A 316 19.22 0.49 3.61
C ASP A 316 17.79 0.94 3.95
N SER A 317 17.27 1.94 3.26
CA SER A 317 15.90 2.41 3.43
C SER A 317 15.17 2.63 2.11
N MET A 318 13.88 2.30 2.12
CA MET A 318 12.94 2.56 1.03
C MET A 318 11.74 3.32 1.57
N ASN A 319 11.33 4.38 0.89
CA ASN A 319 10.08 5.06 1.17
C ASN A 319 8.95 4.45 0.31
N VAL A 320 7.88 3.99 0.98
CA VAL A 320 6.68 3.43 0.36
C VAL A 320 5.55 4.43 0.44
N ILE A 321 5.04 4.83 -0.72
CA ILE A 321 3.86 5.71 -0.86
C ILE A 321 2.65 4.86 -1.23
N ILE A 322 1.59 4.93 -0.44
CA ILE A 322 0.33 4.24 -0.72
C ILE A 322 -0.70 5.26 -1.20
N TYR A 323 -1.15 5.10 -2.44
CA TYR A 323 -2.21 5.93 -3.01
C TYR A 323 -3.59 5.30 -2.79
N ALA A 324 -4.53 6.10 -2.28
CA ALA A 324 -5.91 5.70 -2.14
C ALA A 324 -6.51 5.20 -3.48
N ALA A 325 -7.40 4.21 -3.38
CA ALA A 325 -8.15 3.69 -4.52
C ALA A 325 -8.99 4.80 -5.20
N ALA A 326 -9.45 4.54 -6.42
CA ALA A 326 -10.27 5.49 -7.15
C ALA A 326 -11.68 5.64 -6.51
N ASP A 327 -12.03 6.84 -6.07
CA ASP A 327 -13.33 7.16 -5.44
C ASP A 327 -14.46 7.25 -6.47
N VAL A 328 -14.97 6.09 -6.89
CA VAL A 328 -16.09 5.93 -7.84
C VAL A 328 -17.32 5.39 -7.12
N SER A 329 -18.49 5.89 -7.50
CA SER A 329 -19.77 5.43 -6.95
C SER A 329 -20.82 5.37 -8.06
N LEU A 330 -21.51 4.23 -8.13
CA LEU A 330 -22.78 4.06 -8.83
C LEU A 330 -23.87 3.85 -7.76
N PRO A 331 -25.17 4.04 -8.09
CA PRO A 331 -26.26 3.68 -7.18
C PRO A 331 -26.27 2.16 -6.93
N ASP A 332 -26.60 1.72 -5.71
CA ASP A 332 -26.65 0.29 -5.35
C ASP A 332 -27.56 -0.53 -6.28
N SER A 333 -28.71 0.04 -6.66
CA SER A 333 -29.65 -0.56 -7.60
C SER A 333 -30.42 0.52 -8.38
N LEU A 334 -30.97 0.14 -9.54
CA LEU A 334 -31.70 1.02 -10.43
C LEU A 334 -32.94 0.34 -10.99
N ASP A 335 -34.10 0.91 -10.66
CA ASP A 335 -35.41 0.37 -10.95
C ASP A 335 -36.19 1.36 -11.82
N PHE A 336 -36.58 0.95 -13.04
CA PHE A 336 -37.36 1.79 -13.97
C PHE A 336 -38.24 0.95 -14.91
N CYS A 337 -39.11 1.61 -15.69
CA CYS A 337 -40.09 0.94 -16.54
C CYS A 337 -39.56 0.66 -17.95
N ASP A 338 -40.10 -0.37 -18.62
CA ASP A 338 -39.79 -0.63 -20.02
C ASP A 338 -40.13 0.58 -20.91
N GLU A 339 -39.40 0.73 -22.02
CA GLU A 339 -39.29 1.95 -22.84
C GLU A 339 -38.61 3.18 -22.20
N GLU A 340 -38.32 3.20 -20.89
CA GLU A 340 -37.47 4.23 -20.28
C GLU A 340 -35.96 3.93 -20.44
N SER A 341 -35.11 4.91 -20.10
CA SER A 341 -33.65 4.75 -20.14
C SER A 341 -32.98 5.57 -19.05
N PHE A 342 -31.95 4.99 -18.41
CA PHE A 342 -31.15 5.68 -17.41
C PHE A 342 -29.72 5.92 -17.89
N LEU A 343 -29.12 7.07 -17.56
CA LEU A 343 -27.72 7.35 -17.86
C LEU A 343 -26.89 7.18 -16.58
N LEU A 344 -26.15 6.08 -16.47
CA LEU A 344 -25.13 5.91 -15.45
C LEU A 344 -23.99 6.90 -15.72
N ASP A 345 -23.43 7.48 -14.67
CA ASP A 345 -22.29 8.39 -14.72
C ASP A 345 -21.27 7.94 -13.66
N ALA A 346 -20.10 7.49 -14.11
CA ALA A 346 -19.02 7.08 -13.23
C ALA A 346 -18.28 8.25 -12.57
N GLY A 347 -18.67 9.50 -12.87
CA GLY A 347 -18.04 10.71 -12.36
C GLY A 347 -16.81 11.14 -13.19
N SER A 348 -16.50 12.44 -13.15
CA SER A 348 -15.39 13.02 -13.91
C SER A 348 -14.12 13.13 -13.07
N GLY A 349 -12.95 12.87 -13.66
CA GLY A 349 -11.64 13.06 -13.01
C GLY A 349 -10.67 11.89 -13.18
N PHE A 350 -11.16 10.75 -13.66
CA PHE A 350 -10.36 9.55 -13.93
C PHE A 350 -9.57 9.66 -15.24
N VAL A 351 -8.45 8.95 -15.30
CA VAL A 351 -7.58 8.82 -16.48
C VAL A 351 -8.23 7.93 -17.54
N SER A 352 -8.94 6.89 -17.12
CA SER A 352 -9.69 5.99 -17.99
C SER A 352 -10.90 5.39 -17.30
N TYR A 353 -11.80 4.88 -18.14
CA TYR A 353 -13.05 4.20 -17.81
C TYR A 353 -13.11 2.93 -18.66
N GLU A 354 -13.58 1.81 -18.09
CA GLU A 354 -13.90 0.58 -18.82
C GLU A 354 -15.19 -0.02 -18.25
N TRP A 355 -16.25 -0.02 -19.06
CA TRP A 355 -17.53 -0.64 -18.72
C TRP A 355 -17.51 -2.14 -19.04
N GLN A 356 -18.52 -2.88 -18.56
CA GLN A 356 -18.66 -4.33 -18.76
C GLN A 356 -18.67 -4.81 -20.23
N ASP A 357 -18.87 -3.89 -21.20
CA ASP A 357 -18.83 -4.16 -22.64
C ASP A 357 -17.52 -3.70 -23.33
N GLY A 358 -16.54 -3.20 -22.57
CA GLY A 358 -15.28 -2.65 -23.06
C GLY A 358 -15.38 -1.23 -23.62
N SER A 359 -16.52 -0.54 -23.44
CA SER A 359 -16.63 0.89 -23.78
C SER A 359 -15.95 1.77 -22.74
N SER A 360 -15.45 2.94 -23.17
CA SER A 360 -14.57 3.81 -22.37
C SER A 360 -15.08 5.24 -22.18
N ALA A 361 -16.41 5.42 -22.22
CA ALA A 361 -17.04 6.71 -21.94
C ALA A 361 -17.21 6.91 -20.43
N GLN A 362 -17.27 8.15 -19.96
CA GLN A 362 -17.60 8.46 -18.55
C GLN A 362 -19.02 7.96 -18.18
N THR A 363 -19.93 7.95 -19.15
CA THR A 363 -21.35 7.63 -18.95
C THR A 363 -21.79 6.43 -19.79
N TYR A 364 -22.78 5.69 -19.28
CA TYR A 364 -23.35 4.52 -19.92
C TYR A 364 -24.88 4.62 -19.99
N LEU A 365 -25.46 4.43 -21.18
CA LEU A 365 -26.92 4.47 -21.35
C LEU A 365 -27.51 3.07 -21.17
N VAL A 366 -28.28 2.89 -20.09
CA VAL A 366 -28.95 1.65 -19.74
C VAL A 366 -30.39 1.66 -20.24
N THR A 367 -30.79 0.57 -20.90
CA THR A 367 -32.14 0.37 -21.48
C THR A 367 -32.69 -1.05 -21.23
N THR A 368 -31.96 -1.87 -20.47
CA THR A 368 -32.28 -3.27 -20.21
C THR A 368 -31.85 -3.64 -18.80
N GLY A 369 -32.53 -4.60 -18.17
CA GLY A 369 -32.11 -5.12 -16.86
C GLY A 369 -30.86 -6.00 -16.92
N GLY A 370 -30.08 -6.00 -15.83
CA GLY A 370 -28.82 -6.73 -15.70
C GLY A 370 -27.85 -6.05 -14.73
N GLU A 371 -26.72 -6.68 -14.47
CA GLU A 371 -25.61 -6.08 -13.73
C GLU A 371 -24.77 -5.21 -14.68
N TYR A 372 -24.51 -3.96 -14.29
CA TYR A 372 -23.64 -3.03 -14.99
C TYR A 372 -22.46 -2.67 -14.11
N SER A 373 -21.23 -2.77 -14.64
CA SER A 373 -20.01 -2.48 -13.87
C SER A 373 -19.09 -1.54 -14.63
N VAL A 374 -18.41 -0.66 -13.88
CA VAL A 374 -17.35 0.20 -14.42
C VAL A 374 -16.08 0.05 -13.60
N THR A 375 -14.97 -0.12 -14.30
CA THR A 375 -13.61 0.03 -13.76
C THR A 375 -13.11 1.40 -14.14
N VAL A 376 -12.54 2.15 -13.19
CA VAL A 376 -11.91 3.45 -13.45
C VAL A 376 -10.51 3.50 -12.87
N VAL A 377 -9.66 4.33 -13.48
CA VAL A 377 -8.26 4.51 -13.05
C VAL A 377 -8.02 5.97 -12.67
N ASN A 378 -7.54 6.24 -11.46
CA ASN A 378 -7.27 7.61 -11.00
C ASN A 378 -5.94 8.18 -11.56
N SER A 379 -5.61 9.43 -11.21
CA SER A 379 -4.40 10.11 -11.69
C SER A 379 -3.09 9.45 -11.25
N ASN A 380 -3.15 8.60 -10.22
CA ASN A 380 -2.00 7.93 -9.61
C ASN A 380 -1.87 6.48 -10.08
N GLY A 381 -2.72 6.05 -11.04
CA GLY A 381 -2.71 4.70 -11.60
C GLY A 381 -3.53 3.67 -10.83
N CYS A 382 -4.19 4.05 -9.73
CA CYS A 382 -4.97 3.12 -8.93
C CYS A 382 -6.36 2.89 -9.51
N GLU A 383 -6.76 1.62 -9.54
CA GLU A 383 -8.04 1.18 -10.10
C GLU A 383 -9.11 1.05 -9.00
N ALA A 384 -10.37 1.20 -9.39
CA ALA A 384 -11.51 0.73 -8.61
C ALA A 384 -12.61 0.23 -9.53
N THR A 385 -13.31 -0.82 -9.11
CA THR A 385 -14.47 -1.39 -9.83
C THR A 385 -15.70 -1.33 -8.96
N VAL A 386 -16.80 -0.82 -9.50
CA VAL A 386 -18.13 -0.83 -8.87
C VAL A 386 -19.17 -1.37 -9.84
N SER A 387 -20.21 -2.02 -9.31
CA SER A 387 -21.37 -2.47 -10.07
C SER A 387 -22.69 -1.95 -9.50
N THR A 388 -23.73 -2.00 -10.33
CA THR A 388 -25.11 -1.64 -10.02
C THR A 388 -26.05 -2.67 -10.66
N ASP A 389 -27.02 -3.16 -9.89
CA ASP A 389 -28.06 -4.07 -10.38
C ASP A 389 -29.24 -3.26 -10.94
N VAL A 390 -29.59 -3.51 -12.20
CA VAL A 390 -30.68 -2.80 -12.89
C VAL A 390 -31.87 -3.73 -13.10
N THR A 391 -33.04 -3.34 -12.60
CA THR A 391 -34.33 -3.97 -12.86
C THR A 391 -35.14 -3.12 -13.83
N VAL A 392 -35.61 -3.72 -14.93
CA VAL A 392 -36.57 -3.08 -15.83
C VAL A 392 -37.91 -3.80 -15.71
N PHE A 393 -38.94 -3.07 -15.28
CA PHE A 393 -40.28 -3.59 -15.06
C PHE A 393 -41.13 -3.47 -16.33
N PRO A 394 -41.86 -4.53 -16.74
CA PRO A 394 -42.72 -4.46 -17.92
C PRO A 394 -43.89 -3.51 -17.70
N LEU A 395 -44.24 -2.76 -18.75
CA LEU A 395 -45.47 -1.97 -18.78
C LEU A 395 -46.71 -2.89 -18.68
N PRO A 396 -47.80 -2.46 -18.01
CA PRO A 396 -49.04 -3.21 -17.99
C PRO A 396 -49.67 -3.25 -19.39
N VAL A 397 -50.28 -4.38 -19.75
CA VAL A 397 -50.98 -4.51 -21.04
C VAL A 397 -52.44 -4.10 -20.84
N VAL A 398 -52.80 -2.95 -21.39
CA VAL A 398 -54.16 -2.40 -21.32
C VAL A 398 -54.75 -2.39 -22.73
N ASP A 399 -55.84 -3.11 -22.92
CA ASP A 399 -56.61 -3.20 -24.17
C ASP A 399 -58.09 -3.37 -23.81
N LEU A 400 -58.84 -2.27 -23.88
CA LEU A 400 -60.29 -2.23 -23.68
C LEU A 400 -61.04 -2.77 -24.90
N GLY A 401 -60.34 -3.03 -26.01
CA GLY A 401 -60.88 -3.48 -27.27
C GLY A 401 -61.26 -2.35 -28.23
N ASN A 402 -61.96 -2.71 -29.31
CA ASN A 402 -62.44 -1.75 -30.29
C ASN A 402 -63.66 -0.98 -29.75
N ASP A 403 -63.89 0.24 -30.25
CA ASP A 403 -65.10 1.04 -30.02
C ASP A 403 -66.39 0.21 -30.13
N ILE A 404 -67.34 0.47 -29.22
CA ILE A 404 -68.56 -0.32 -29.04
C ILE A 404 -69.78 0.50 -29.49
N GLU A 405 -70.64 -0.07 -30.32
CA GLU A 405 -71.98 0.49 -30.60
C GLU A 405 -72.99 -0.05 -29.57
N ALA A 406 -73.45 0.80 -28.65
CA ALA A 406 -74.45 0.47 -27.65
C ALA A 406 -75.40 1.65 -27.39
N CYS A 407 -76.70 1.37 -27.34
CA CYS A 407 -77.71 2.41 -27.11
C CYS A 407 -77.72 2.89 -25.65
N GLU A 408 -78.17 4.13 -25.45
CA GLU A 408 -78.46 4.69 -24.13
C GLU A 408 -79.27 3.70 -23.25
N GLY A 409 -78.80 3.45 -22.03
CA GLY A 409 -79.38 2.49 -21.09
C GLY A 409 -78.92 1.02 -21.25
N VAL A 410 -78.20 0.67 -22.33
CA VAL A 410 -77.63 -0.68 -22.50
C VAL A 410 -76.33 -0.80 -21.73
N GLN A 411 -76.26 -1.74 -20.79
CA GLN A 411 -75.06 -1.97 -19.98
C GLN A 411 -73.92 -2.57 -20.80
N VAL A 412 -72.78 -1.88 -20.79
CA VAL A 412 -71.49 -2.30 -21.33
C VAL A 412 -70.53 -2.49 -20.16
N VAL A 413 -69.79 -3.61 -20.16
CA VAL A 413 -68.69 -3.87 -19.22
C VAL A 413 -67.39 -3.50 -19.91
N LEU A 414 -66.61 -2.61 -19.29
CA LEU A 414 -65.24 -2.31 -19.69
C LEU A 414 -64.32 -2.96 -18.66
N ASP A 415 -63.37 -3.77 -19.10
CA ASP A 415 -62.48 -4.55 -18.24
C ASP A 415 -61.02 -4.29 -18.63
N ALA A 416 -60.24 -3.78 -17.68
CA ALA A 416 -58.84 -3.42 -17.83
C ALA A 416 -57.91 -4.37 -17.05
N PHE A 417 -58.44 -5.50 -16.56
CA PHE A 417 -57.80 -6.35 -15.55
C PHE A 417 -56.33 -6.70 -15.83
N ASN A 418 -55.47 -6.21 -14.93
CA ASN A 418 -54.07 -6.57 -14.78
C ASN A 418 -53.85 -7.07 -13.33
N GLU A 419 -53.17 -8.21 -13.17
CA GLU A 419 -52.99 -8.82 -11.84
C GLU A 419 -52.12 -7.92 -10.95
N GLY A 420 -52.61 -7.61 -9.74
CA GLY A 420 -51.89 -6.76 -8.77
C GLY A 420 -51.87 -5.26 -9.08
N ALA A 421 -52.38 -4.82 -10.23
CA ALA A 421 -52.40 -3.42 -10.63
C ALA A 421 -53.49 -2.59 -9.92
N SER A 422 -53.33 -1.27 -9.98
CA SER A 422 -54.32 -0.27 -9.59
C SER A 422 -54.84 0.49 -10.83
N TYR A 423 -56.02 1.11 -10.70
CA TYR A 423 -56.79 1.64 -11.83
C TYR A 423 -57.26 3.05 -11.51
N PHE A 424 -57.23 3.94 -12.50
CA PHE A 424 -57.84 5.25 -12.45
C PHE A 424 -58.62 5.52 -13.73
N TRP A 425 -59.95 5.48 -13.65
CA TRP A 425 -60.82 5.78 -14.79
C TRP A 425 -61.10 7.28 -14.89
N ASN A 426 -61.34 7.79 -16.10
CA ASN A 426 -61.78 9.18 -16.31
C ASN A 426 -63.14 9.52 -15.64
N THR A 427 -63.89 8.50 -15.20
CA THR A 427 -65.10 8.62 -14.37
C THR A 427 -64.82 8.86 -12.88
N GLY A 428 -63.58 8.65 -12.42
CA GLY A 428 -63.18 8.67 -11.01
C GLY A 428 -63.28 7.32 -10.29
N GLU A 429 -63.68 6.25 -10.99
CA GLU A 429 -63.69 4.88 -10.46
C GLU A 429 -62.27 4.29 -10.40
N THR A 430 -62.07 3.28 -9.54
CA THR A 430 -60.75 2.64 -9.30
C THR A 430 -60.76 1.10 -9.32
N THR A 431 -61.84 0.50 -9.86
CA THR A 431 -61.97 -0.96 -10.02
C THR A 431 -61.36 -1.45 -11.33
N SER A 432 -60.95 -2.71 -11.39
CA SER A 432 -60.40 -3.32 -12.62
C SER A 432 -61.36 -3.34 -13.80
N SER A 433 -62.66 -3.36 -13.51
CA SER A 433 -63.74 -3.25 -14.49
C SER A 433 -64.75 -2.21 -14.06
N ILE A 434 -65.36 -1.49 -15.00
CA ILE A 434 -66.53 -0.63 -14.77
C ILE A 434 -67.71 -1.09 -15.62
N ILE A 435 -68.93 -0.75 -15.17
CA ILE A 435 -70.16 -0.93 -15.94
C ILE A 435 -70.73 0.45 -16.24
N THR A 436 -70.88 0.77 -17.52
CA THR A 436 -71.57 1.98 -17.97
C THR A 436 -72.82 1.62 -18.76
N ALA A 437 -73.80 2.52 -18.78
CA ALA A 437 -74.98 2.45 -19.64
C ALA A 437 -75.11 3.69 -20.54
N HIS A 438 -74.08 4.54 -20.57
CA HIS A 438 -74.07 5.82 -21.28
C HIS A 438 -73.01 5.78 -22.40
N PRO A 439 -73.35 6.20 -23.63
CA PRO A 439 -72.41 6.46 -24.70
C PRO A 439 -71.43 7.60 -24.36
N GLY A 440 -70.19 7.49 -24.82
CA GLY A 440 -69.11 8.42 -24.50
C GLY A 440 -67.72 7.76 -24.57
N SER A 441 -66.66 8.55 -24.35
CA SER A 441 -65.29 8.03 -24.28
C SER A 441 -64.88 7.73 -22.83
N TYR A 442 -64.36 6.53 -22.63
CA TYR A 442 -63.85 6.03 -21.36
C TYR A 442 -62.36 5.77 -21.51
N SER A 443 -61.56 6.29 -20.58
CA SER A 443 -60.13 5.98 -20.52
C SER A 443 -59.76 5.50 -19.13
N VAL A 444 -58.75 4.64 -19.06
CA VAL A 444 -58.20 4.08 -17.83
C VAL A 444 -56.69 4.19 -17.85
N THR A 445 -56.13 4.73 -16.77
CA THR A 445 -54.71 4.60 -16.44
C THR A 445 -54.57 3.38 -15.54
N VAL A 446 -53.71 2.43 -15.90
CA VAL A 446 -53.41 1.23 -15.11
C VAL A 446 -51.97 1.31 -14.63
N THR A 447 -51.77 1.26 -13.31
CA THR A 447 -50.46 1.37 -12.65
C THR A 447 -50.12 0.05 -11.97
N THR A 448 -48.99 -0.59 -12.35
CA THR A 448 -48.51 -1.84 -11.74
C THR A 448 -48.07 -1.65 -10.28
N ALA A 449 -47.83 -2.75 -9.57
CA ALA A 449 -47.28 -2.71 -8.21
C ALA A 449 -45.90 -2.02 -8.13
N ASP A 450 -45.12 -2.10 -9.22
CA ASP A 450 -43.79 -1.52 -9.35
C ASP A 450 -43.83 -0.05 -9.87
N GLY A 451 -45.02 0.49 -10.10
CA GLY A 451 -45.25 1.90 -10.45
C GLY A 451 -45.32 2.21 -11.95
N CYS A 452 -45.24 1.21 -12.83
CA CYS A 452 -45.30 1.42 -14.28
C CYS A 452 -46.73 1.60 -14.78
N GLU A 453 -46.93 2.60 -15.64
CA GLU A 453 -48.24 3.03 -16.11
C GLU A 453 -48.44 2.78 -17.59
N ALA A 454 -49.66 2.37 -17.98
CA ALA A 454 -50.13 2.44 -19.34
C ALA A 454 -51.59 2.93 -19.37
N GLU A 455 -51.98 3.55 -20.48
CA GLU A 455 -53.32 4.09 -20.69
C GLU A 455 -53.97 3.48 -21.93
N ASP A 456 -55.29 3.29 -21.87
CA ASP A 456 -56.10 3.00 -23.05
C ASP A 456 -57.42 3.78 -23.03
N LEU A 457 -58.02 3.97 -24.21
CA LEU A 457 -59.24 4.71 -24.45
C LEU A 457 -60.18 3.96 -25.40
N ILE A 458 -61.42 3.79 -24.98
CA ILE A 458 -62.51 3.23 -25.78
C ILE A 458 -63.67 4.23 -25.90
N THR A 459 -64.30 4.28 -27.06
CA THR A 459 -65.52 5.07 -27.27
C THR A 459 -66.74 4.17 -27.45
N ILE A 460 -67.77 4.45 -26.66
CA ILE A 460 -69.10 3.87 -26.82
C ILE A 460 -69.94 4.83 -27.66
N LEU A 461 -70.33 4.38 -28.85
CA LEU A 461 -71.17 5.11 -29.80
C LEU A 461 -72.63 4.73 -29.62
N ASP A 462 -73.54 5.69 -29.80
CA ASP A 462 -75.00 5.47 -29.72
C ASP A 462 -75.63 5.23 -31.10
N PRO A 463 -75.87 3.97 -31.52
CA PRO A 463 -76.54 3.66 -32.78
C PRO A 463 -78.06 3.88 -32.72
N CYS A 464 -78.65 4.12 -31.55
CA CYS A 464 -80.09 4.35 -31.44
C CYS A 464 -80.48 5.78 -31.83
N GLY A 465 -81.56 5.90 -32.60
CA GLY A 465 -82.33 7.15 -32.70
C GLY A 465 -83.05 7.42 -31.39
N ALA A 466 -83.27 8.70 -31.04
CA ALA A 466 -83.99 9.05 -29.82
C ALA A 466 -85.51 8.77 -29.91
N LEU A 467 -85.99 8.46 -31.12
CA LEU A 467 -87.40 8.25 -31.44
C LEU A 467 -87.61 6.89 -32.09
N ILE A 468 -88.67 6.18 -31.70
CA ILE A 468 -89.26 5.08 -32.47
C ILE A 468 -90.50 5.60 -33.19
N ILE A 469 -90.54 5.43 -34.51
CA ILE A 469 -91.70 5.83 -35.31
C ILE A 469 -92.54 4.59 -35.66
N PRO A 470 -93.81 4.50 -35.23
CA PRO A 470 -94.71 3.43 -35.64
C PRO A 470 -94.86 3.34 -37.16
N ASN A 471 -94.87 2.13 -37.72
CA ASN A 471 -95.07 1.91 -39.16
C ASN A 471 -96.55 1.69 -39.55
N VAL A 472 -97.45 1.60 -38.57
CA VAL A 472 -98.89 1.47 -38.74
C VAL A 472 -99.63 2.11 -37.57
N PHE A 473 -100.80 2.68 -37.81
CA PHE A 473 -101.72 3.17 -36.76
C PHE A 473 -103.19 3.00 -37.18
N SER A 474 -104.09 3.01 -36.18
CA SER A 474 -105.49 2.62 -36.34
C SER A 474 -106.44 3.59 -35.63
N PRO A 475 -106.77 4.76 -36.23
CA PRO A 475 -107.67 5.76 -35.64
C PRO A 475 -109.13 5.26 -35.62
N ASN A 476 -109.48 4.49 -34.58
CA ASN A 476 -110.78 3.84 -34.36
C ASN A 476 -111.46 4.30 -33.04
N ASN A 477 -110.78 5.10 -32.24
CA ASN A 477 -111.14 5.64 -30.93
C ASN A 477 -111.28 4.58 -29.81
N ASP A 478 -110.47 3.51 -29.83
CA ASP A 478 -110.38 2.51 -28.76
C ASP A 478 -109.33 2.83 -27.67
N GLY A 479 -108.51 3.86 -27.89
CA GLY A 479 -107.43 4.29 -27.00
C GLY A 479 -106.04 3.72 -27.34
N LEU A 480 -105.93 2.88 -28.38
CA LEU A 480 -104.68 2.24 -28.81
C LEU A 480 -104.34 2.64 -30.25
N ASN A 481 -103.17 3.28 -30.44
CA ASN A 481 -102.68 3.72 -31.75
C ASN A 481 -103.65 4.65 -32.52
N ASP A 482 -104.46 5.43 -31.80
CA ASP A 482 -105.39 6.40 -32.39
C ASP A 482 -104.70 7.60 -33.03
N ASP A 483 -103.58 8.04 -32.45
CA ASP A 483 -102.74 9.11 -32.97
C ASP A 483 -101.41 8.53 -33.48
N PHE A 484 -101.05 8.84 -34.71
CA PHE A 484 -99.70 8.58 -35.21
C PHE A 484 -98.73 9.68 -34.73
N LYS A 485 -97.73 9.30 -33.93
CA LYS A 485 -96.65 10.18 -33.46
C LYS A 485 -95.37 9.38 -33.15
N PRO A 486 -94.20 10.05 -33.12
CA PRO A 486 -92.99 9.49 -32.57
C PRO A 486 -93.18 9.04 -31.11
N VAL A 487 -92.55 7.92 -30.74
CA VAL A 487 -92.43 7.45 -29.37
C VAL A 487 -91.00 7.72 -28.90
N VAL A 488 -90.85 8.60 -27.92
CA VAL A 488 -89.54 8.93 -27.33
C VAL A 488 -88.94 7.68 -26.67
N GLN A 489 -87.68 7.37 -26.97
CA GLN A 489 -86.88 6.35 -26.29
C GLN A 489 -85.85 6.97 -25.35
N SER A 490 -85.17 8.03 -25.80
CA SER A 490 -84.26 8.82 -24.98
C SER A 490 -84.61 10.31 -25.08
N PRO A 491 -84.25 11.14 -24.08
CA PRO A 491 -84.56 12.57 -24.09
C PRO A 491 -84.10 13.28 -25.37
N ILE A 492 -84.98 14.13 -25.91
CA ILE A 492 -84.72 15.00 -27.06
C ILE A 492 -84.44 16.43 -26.58
N GLY A 493 -83.68 17.18 -27.36
CA GLY A 493 -83.39 18.60 -27.12
C GLY A 493 -84.48 19.53 -27.63
N ASP A 494 -84.17 20.83 -27.68
CA ASP A 494 -85.11 21.89 -28.03
C ASP A 494 -85.58 21.88 -29.50
N ILE A 495 -84.94 21.09 -30.37
CA ILE A 495 -85.37 20.91 -31.75
C ILE A 495 -86.37 19.75 -31.79
N TYR A 496 -87.62 20.05 -32.18
CA TYR A 496 -88.60 19.05 -32.59
C TYR A 496 -89.61 19.62 -33.59
N GLN A 497 -89.75 18.95 -34.75
CA GLN A 497 -90.81 19.17 -35.73
C GLN A 497 -91.16 17.83 -36.38
N PHE A 498 -92.43 17.43 -36.32
CA PHE A 498 -92.94 16.20 -36.92
C PHE A 498 -94.00 16.50 -37.96
N GLU A 499 -93.87 15.91 -39.13
CA GLU A 499 -94.71 16.16 -40.29
C GLU A 499 -95.22 14.87 -40.92
N VAL A 500 -96.48 14.89 -41.36
CA VAL A 500 -97.08 13.81 -42.17
C VAL A 500 -97.55 14.40 -43.49
N TRP A 501 -97.13 13.76 -44.57
CA TRP A 501 -97.32 14.16 -45.95
C TRP A 501 -98.08 13.08 -46.73
N SER A 502 -98.94 13.48 -47.67
CA SER A 502 -99.55 12.57 -48.63
C SER A 502 -98.50 12.00 -49.58
N ARG A 503 -98.79 10.85 -50.20
CA ARG A 503 -97.95 10.26 -51.26
C ARG A 503 -97.73 11.18 -52.48
N TRP A 504 -98.46 12.30 -52.56
CA TRP A 504 -98.37 13.30 -53.62
C TRP A 504 -97.62 14.58 -53.20
N GLY A 505 -97.10 14.66 -51.96
CA GLY A 505 -96.34 15.80 -51.45
C GLY A 505 -97.20 16.93 -50.86
N GLU A 506 -98.43 16.65 -50.43
CA GLU A 506 -99.26 17.60 -49.68
C GLU A 506 -99.04 17.42 -48.17
N LEU A 507 -98.74 18.48 -47.43
CA LEU A 507 -98.61 18.44 -45.96
C LEU A 507 -100.00 18.27 -45.32
N LEU A 508 -100.19 17.18 -44.58
CA LEU A 508 -101.47 16.80 -43.95
C LEU A 508 -101.52 17.11 -42.46
N PHE A 509 -100.37 17.01 -41.78
CA PHE A 509 -100.21 17.28 -40.36
C PHE A 509 -98.81 17.81 -40.09
N THR A 510 -98.70 18.74 -39.13
CA THR A 510 -97.43 19.19 -38.58
C THR A 510 -97.59 19.46 -37.08
N SER A 511 -96.57 19.14 -36.30
CA SER A 511 -96.50 19.38 -34.86
C SER A 511 -95.11 19.81 -34.43
N TYR A 512 -95.04 20.78 -33.54
CA TYR A 512 -93.83 21.17 -32.80
C TYR A 512 -93.83 20.62 -31.37
N GLU A 513 -94.81 19.78 -31.03
CA GLU A 513 -95.00 19.18 -29.71
C GLU A 513 -94.97 17.66 -29.81
N ILE A 514 -94.03 17.01 -29.15
CA ILE A 514 -93.82 15.54 -29.16
C ILE A 514 -95.05 14.76 -28.68
N THR A 515 -95.89 15.37 -27.85
CA THR A 515 -97.12 14.76 -27.33
C THR A 515 -98.26 14.71 -28.34
N SER A 516 -98.23 15.55 -29.37
CA SER A 516 -99.30 15.74 -30.36
C SER A 516 -99.05 14.92 -31.62
N GLY A 517 -100.03 14.08 -32.00
CA GLY A 517 -99.95 13.20 -33.16
C GLY A 517 -101.08 13.40 -34.16
N TRP A 518 -100.96 12.74 -35.31
CA TRP A 518 -101.95 12.76 -36.37
C TRP A 518 -103.00 11.68 -36.16
N ASN A 519 -104.24 12.08 -35.90
CA ASN A 519 -105.40 11.19 -35.74
C ASN A 519 -105.98 10.63 -37.06
N GLY A 520 -105.21 10.68 -38.16
CA GLY A 520 -105.64 10.22 -39.47
C GLY A 520 -106.74 11.07 -40.13
N LYS A 521 -106.92 12.33 -39.73
CA LYS A 521 -107.90 13.25 -40.33
C LYS A 521 -107.22 14.46 -40.98
N VAL A 522 -107.85 14.99 -42.03
CA VAL A 522 -107.44 16.21 -42.74
C VAL A 522 -108.67 17.11 -42.83
N ASN A 523 -108.60 18.33 -42.29
CA ASN A 523 -109.75 19.25 -42.22
C ASN A 523 -111.03 18.62 -41.60
N ASN A 524 -110.87 17.83 -40.54
CA ASN A 524 -111.91 17.01 -39.88
C ASN A 524 -112.56 15.90 -40.74
N ILE A 525 -112.06 15.64 -41.95
CA ILE A 525 -112.47 14.51 -42.79
C ILE A 525 -111.49 13.36 -42.58
N ASP A 526 -112.00 12.13 -42.52
CA ASP A 526 -111.18 10.93 -42.42
C ASP A 526 -110.29 10.78 -43.67
N ALA A 527 -108.97 10.69 -43.48
CA ALA A 527 -108.02 10.44 -44.55
C ALA A 527 -108.18 9.01 -45.13
N GLU A 528 -107.74 8.79 -46.36
CA GLU A 528 -107.84 7.48 -47.02
C GLU A 528 -107.00 6.40 -46.30
N ILE A 529 -107.39 5.13 -46.46
CA ILE A 529 -106.59 3.98 -46.01
C ILE A 529 -105.47 3.80 -47.04
N ASP A 530 -104.30 4.36 -46.76
CA ASP A 530 -103.13 4.39 -47.66
C ASP A 530 -101.82 4.50 -46.86
N SER A 531 -100.68 4.46 -47.55
CA SER A 531 -99.37 4.80 -47.00
C SER A 531 -99.10 6.31 -47.05
N TYR A 532 -98.66 6.88 -45.93
CA TYR A 532 -98.30 8.28 -45.78
C TYR A 532 -96.80 8.42 -45.52
N VAL A 533 -96.19 9.49 -46.02
CA VAL A 533 -94.78 9.81 -45.76
C VAL A 533 -94.72 10.60 -44.46
N TRP A 534 -93.74 10.31 -43.61
CA TRP A 534 -93.45 11.14 -42.45
C TRP A 534 -92.02 11.63 -42.47
N VAL A 535 -91.80 12.80 -41.88
CA VAL A 535 -90.49 13.40 -41.63
C VAL A 535 -90.48 13.88 -40.19
N VAL A 536 -89.43 13.59 -39.45
CA VAL A 536 -89.18 14.15 -38.11
C VAL A 536 -87.81 14.80 -38.09
N HIS A 537 -87.79 16.04 -37.61
CA HIS A 537 -86.61 16.82 -37.32
C HIS A 537 -86.51 16.87 -35.80
N TYR A 538 -85.40 16.44 -35.21
CA TYR A 538 -85.18 16.53 -33.76
C TYR A 538 -83.70 16.70 -33.42
N SER A 539 -83.37 17.09 -32.19
CA SER A 539 -82.02 16.91 -31.64
C SER A 539 -82.05 15.96 -30.43
N LYS A 540 -80.93 15.28 -30.15
CA LYS A 540 -80.75 14.58 -28.86
C LYS A 540 -80.63 15.62 -27.72
N GLU A 541 -80.97 15.24 -26.50
CA GLU A 541 -80.80 16.14 -25.33
C GLU A 541 -79.38 16.72 -25.26
N ASN A 542 -79.28 18.00 -24.89
CA ASN A 542 -78.04 18.80 -24.88
C ASN A 542 -77.30 18.92 -26.24
N SER A 543 -77.88 18.45 -27.36
CA SER A 543 -77.32 18.62 -28.70
C SER A 543 -78.02 19.75 -29.48
N THR A 544 -77.22 20.55 -30.18
CA THR A 544 -77.68 21.55 -31.17
C THR A 544 -77.70 21.00 -32.60
N ILE A 545 -77.33 19.73 -32.80
CA ILE A 545 -77.31 19.08 -34.11
C ILE A 545 -78.72 18.56 -34.43
N GLU A 546 -79.28 19.05 -35.53
CA GLU A 546 -80.53 18.57 -36.10
C GLU A 546 -80.33 17.20 -36.79
N ILE A 547 -81.11 16.22 -36.37
CA ILE A 547 -81.25 14.89 -36.95
C ILE A 547 -82.57 14.87 -37.73
N ILE A 548 -82.51 14.43 -39.00
CA ILE A 548 -83.68 14.33 -39.87
C ILE A 548 -83.91 12.86 -40.22
N GLU A 549 -84.97 12.29 -39.67
CA GLU A 549 -85.45 10.95 -40.02
C GLU A 549 -86.71 11.04 -40.89
N LYS A 550 -86.90 10.06 -41.76
CA LYS A 550 -88.06 9.99 -42.65
C LYS A 550 -88.41 8.55 -42.97
N GLY A 551 -89.69 8.31 -43.24
CA GLY A 551 -90.18 6.99 -43.60
C GLY A 551 -91.63 6.99 -44.03
N PHE A 552 -92.28 5.85 -43.87
CA PHE A 552 -93.69 5.66 -44.20
C PHE A 552 -94.47 5.11 -43.00
N VAL A 553 -95.74 5.47 -42.92
CA VAL A 553 -96.73 4.87 -42.01
C VAL A 553 -97.91 4.38 -42.83
N ILE A 554 -98.53 3.27 -42.43
CA ILE A 554 -99.79 2.78 -43.00
C ILE A 554 -100.94 3.20 -42.10
N LEU A 555 -101.94 3.91 -42.65
CA LEU A 555 -103.20 4.17 -41.95
C LEU A 555 -104.15 3.00 -42.22
N VAL A 556 -104.67 2.36 -41.16
CA VAL A 556 -105.74 1.34 -41.25
C VAL A 556 -106.96 1.74 -40.43
N ARG A 557 -108.16 1.26 -40.78
CA ARG A 557 -109.41 1.43 -40.00
C ARG A 557 -110.28 0.19 -40.11
#